data_AF-D7UCX8-F1
#
_entry.id   AF-D7UCX8-F1
#
_cell.length_a   1.000
_cell.length_b   1.000
_cell.length_c   1.000
_cell.angle_alpha   90.00
_cell.angle_beta   90.00
_cell.angle_gamma   90.00
#
_symmetry.space_group_name_H-M   'P 1'
#
loop_
_entity.id
_entity.type
_entity.pdbx_description
1 polymer ?
#
loop_
_entity_poly.entity_id
_entity_poly.type
_entity_poly.pdbx_seq_one_letter_code
_entity_poly.pdbx_strand_id
1 'polypeptide(L)'
;MLNYRKFRRGKKVEVDDLLRAEKSDYPMRIVYCFGICHEHPGAFILSYIRNTNPHHEYIGLYPKGFKFREHTFDTIDRLVAYFQKHIDDPWPEKAPSIQSVAAMVPMRSPAVGAPTDGGWESNTGGWRGQFNSSRDKTCSPSSRGKSTN
;
A
#
# COMPACT_ATOMS: atom_id res chain seq x y z
N MET A 1 18.58 -23.41 -5.07
CA MET A 1 17.25 -23.00 -5.58
C MET A 1 16.95 -23.59 -6.95
N LEU A 2 17.88 -23.47 -7.90
CA LEU A 2 17.67 -23.81 -9.31
C LEU A 2 17.42 -25.30 -9.61
N ASN A 3 17.87 -26.21 -8.73
CA ASN A 3 17.66 -27.65 -8.87
C ASN A 3 16.37 -28.15 -8.21
N TYR A 4 15.55 -27.24 -7.65
CA TYR A 4 14.34 -27.65 -6.94
C TYR A 4 13.24 -28.08 -7.93
N ARG A 5 12.51 -29.16 -7.63
CA ARG A 5 11.50 -29.75 -8.54
C ARG A 5 10.39 -28.78 -8.96
N LYS A 6 10.05 -27.82 -8.09
CA LYS A 6 9.03 -26.79 -8.35
C LYS A 6 9.62 -25.46 -8.84
N PHE A 7 10.87 -25.47 -9.29
CA PHE A 7 11.49 -24.31 -9.93
C PHE A 7 11.07 -24.21 -11.40
N ARG A 8 10.59 -23.04 -11.82
CA ARG A 8 10.22 -22.72 -13.19
C ARG A 8 11.09 -21.56 -13.69
N ARG A 9 11.61 -21.70 -14.91
CA ARG A 9 12.29 -20.61 -15.63
C ARG A 9 11.25 -19.94 -16.50
N GLY A 10 11.24 -18.61 -16.50
CA GLY A 10 10.27 -17.81 -17.25
C GLY A 10 10.03 -16.46 -16.60
N LYS A 11 9.35 -15.58 -17.33
CA LYS A 11 8.91 -14.28 -16.78
C LYS A 11 7.79 -14.52 -15.75
N LYS A 12 7.61 -13.57 -14.84
CA LYS A 12 6.54 -13.60 -13.83
C LYS A 12 5.17 -13.99 -14.42
N VAL A 13 4.80 -13.39 -15.55
CA VAL A 13 3.52 -13.65 -16.23
C VAL A 13 3.39 -15.11 -16.69
N GLU A 14 4.43 -15.69 -17.28
CA GLU A 14 4.41 -17.08 -17.73
C GLU A 14 4.27 -18.05 -16.55
N VAL A 15 4.95 -17.73 -15.44
CA VAL A 15 4.86 -18.51 -14.20
C VAL A 15 3.44 -18.46 -13.61
N ASP A 16 2.78 -17.30 -13.70
CA ASP A 16 1.40 -17.13 -13.22
C ASP A 16 0.39 -17.89 -14.06
N ASP A 17 0.55 -17.89 -15.39
CA ASP A 17 -0.35 -18.61 -16.28
C ASP A 17 -0.23 -20.13 -16.08
N LEU A 18 0.99 -20.63 -15.84
CA LEU A 18 1.22 -22.02 -15.45
C LEU A 18 0.56 -22.36 -14.10
N LEU A 19 0.67 -21.47 -13.11
CA LEU A 19 0.00 -21.65 -11.82
C LEU A 19 -1.51 -21.68 -11.96
N ARG A 20 -2.10 -20.78 -12.75
CA ARG A 20 -3.55 -20.76 -13.01
C ARG A 20 -4.02 -22.03 -13.71
N ALA A 21 -3.27 -22.52 -14.69
CA ALA A 21 -3.57 -23.78 -15.35
C ALA A 21 -3.55 -24.96 -14.35
N GLU A 22 -2.48 -25.09 -13.55
CA GLU A 22 -2.38 -26.16 -12.53
C GLU A 22 -3.47 -26.02 -11.45
N LYS A 23 -3.88 -24.79 -11.11
CA LYS A 23 -4.99 -24.55 -10.18
C LYS A 23 -6.34 -24.96 -10.76
N SER A 24 -6.56 -24.77 -12.06
CA SER A 24 -7.78 -25.19 -12.74
C SER A 24 -7.94 -26.72 -12.72
N ASP A 25 -6.83 -27.46 -12.86
CA ASP A 25 -6.83 -28.92 -12.77
C ASP A 25 -7.02 -29.41 -11.32
N TYR A 26 -6.46 -28.68 -10.34
CA TYR A 26 -6.50 -29.05 -8.92
C TYR A 26 -7.05 -27.92 -8.03
N PRO A 27 -8.35 -27.59 -8.10
CA PRO A 27 -8.92 -26.42 -7.43
C PRO A 27 -8.87 -26.51 -5.90
N MET A 28 -8.86 -27.72 -5.33
CA MET A 28 -8.75 -27.92 -3.87
C MET A 28 -7.32 -27.77 -3.34
N ARG A 29 -6.29 -27.82 -4.20
CA ARG A 29 -4.89 -27.82 -3.75
C ARG A 29 -4.28 -26.43 -3.89
N ILE A 30 -3.38 -26.09 -2.97
CA ILE A 30 -2.57 -24.89 -3.10
C ILE A 30 -1.44 -25.20 -4.08
N VAL A 31 -1.42 -24.51 -5.21
CA VAL A 31 -0.36 -24.63 -6.20
C VAL A 31 0.68 -23.55 -5.95
N TYR A 32 1.95 -23.92 -6.07
CA TYR A 32 3.07 -23.00 -5.87
C TYR A 32 4.27 -23.38 -6.74
N CYS A 33 5.08 -22.39 -7.06
CA CYS A 33 6.35 -22.59 -7.74
C CYS A 33 7.35 -21.47 -7.43
N PHE A 34 8.62 -21.76 -7.66
CA PHE A 34 9.71 -20.81 -7.53
C PHE A 34 10.15 -20.31 -8.90
N GLY A 35 10.38 -19.01 -9.02
CA GLY A 35 10.91 -18.36 -10.22
C GLY A 35 12.09 -17.46 -9.89
N ILE A 36 12.69 -16.91 -10.94
CA ILE A 36 13.72 -15.87 -10.82
C ILE A 36 13.01 -14.52 -10.75
N CYS A 37 13.37 -13.68 -9.78
CA CYS A 37 12.92 -12.30 -9.80
C CYS A 37 13.81 -11.51 -10.77
N HIS A 38 13.22 -11.01 -11.84
CA HIS A 38 13.93 -10.15 -12.80
C HIS A 38 13.98 -8.69 -12.34
N GLU A 39 13.10 -8.29 -11.42
CA GLU A 39 12.99 -6.92 -10.91
C GLU A 39 14.04 -6.63 -9.83
N HIS A 40 14.42 -7.65 -9.04
CA HIS A 40 15.40 -7.54 -7.98
C HIS A 40 16.50 -8.61 -8.16
N PRO A 41 17.68 -8.26 -8.68
CA PRO A 41 18.76 -9.21 -8.86
C PRO A 41 19.20 -9.79 -7.50
N GLY A 42 19.43 -11.10 -7.46
CA GLY A 42 19.72 -11.80 -6.21
C GLY A 42 18.51 -12.17 -5.37
N ALA A 43 17.28 -11.95 -5.88
CA ALA A 43 16.06 -12.47 -5.26
C ALA A 43 15.41 -13.55 -6.13
N PHE A 44 14.78 -14.51 -5.47
CA PHE A 44 13.81 -15.42 -6.08
C PHE A 44 12.40 -14.94 -5.77
N ILE A 45 11.43 -15.45 -6.53
CA ILE A 45 10.02 -15.19 -6.31
C ILE A 45 9.30 -16.52 -6.08
N LEU A 46 8.56 -16.62 -4.97
CA LEU A 46 7.62 -17.70 -4.70
C LEU A 46 6.23 -17.21 -5.08
N SER A 47 5.66 -17.84 -6.10
CA SER A 47 4.31 -17.53 -6.56
C SER A 47 3.38 -18.68 -6.18
N TYR A 48 2.21 -18.37 -5.61
CA TYR A 48 1.25 -19.37 -5.17
C TYR A 48 -0.20 -18.90 -5.32
N ILE A 49 -1.11 -19.85 -5.53
CA ILE A 49 -2.56 -19.59 -5.55
C ILE A 49 -3.21 -20.43 -4.46
N ARG A 50 -3.82 -19.75 -3.48
CA ARG A 50 -4.60 -20.40 -2.42
C ARG A 50 -6.01 -20.73 -2.91
N ASN A 51 -6.81 -19.70 -3.17
CA ASN A 51 -8.16 -19.84 -3.74
C ASN A 51 -8.15 -19.41 -5.20
N THR A 52 -8.18 -18.10 -5.44
CA THR A 52 -8.39 -17.55 -6.78
C THR A 52 -7.28 -16.59 -7.20
N ASN A 53 -6.74 -15.82 -6.26
CA ASN A 53 -5.74 -14.81 -6.56
C ASN A 53 -4.32 -15.39 -6.47
N PRO A 54 -3.46 -15.12 -7.47
CA PRO A 54 -2.03 -15.38 -7.36
C PRO A 54 -1.39 -14.39 -6.39
N HIS A 55 -0.61 -14.95 -5.47
CA HIS A 55 0.21 -14.23 -4.52
C HIS A 55 1.67 -14.43 -4.86
N HIS A 56 2.46 -13.38 -4.64
CA HIS A 56 3.89 -13.39 -4.91
C HIS A 56 4.66 -12.89 -3.70
N GLU A 57 5.62 -13.68 -3.28
CA GLU A 57 6.51 -13.33 -2.18
C GLU A 57 7.96 -13.44 -2.64
N TYR A 58 8.77 -12.48 -2.21
CA TYR A 58 10.18 -12.44 -2.55
C TYR A 58 11.01 -13.23 -1.54
N ILE A 59 12.03 -13.91 -2.05
CA ILE A 59 13.01 -14.64 -1.26
C ILE A 59 14.36 -14.01 -1.52
N GLY A 60 14.95 -13.42 -0.48
CA GLY A 60 16.30 -12.86 -0.57
C GLY A 60 17.35 -13.97 -0.55
N LEU A 61 18.31 -13.92 -1.47
CA LEU A 61 19.48 -14.78 -1.46
C LEU A 61 20.54 -14.18 -0.55
N TYR A 62 20.94 -14.92 0.48
CA TYR A 62 22.01 -14.54 1.39
C TYR A 62 23.13 -15.57 1.33
N PRO A 63 24.39 -15.19 1.64
CA PRO A 63 25.49 -16.16 1.70
C PRO A 63 25.23 -17.32 2.67
N LYS A 64 24.47 -17.06 3.74
CA LYS A 64 24.07 -18.06 4.75
C LYS A 64 22.85 -18.91 4.33
N GLY A 65 22.14 -18.56 3.26
CA GLY A 65 20.94 -19.28 2.82
C GLY A 65 19.87 -18.38 2.20
N PHE A 66 18.61 -18.61 2.55
CA PHE A 66 17.44 -17.95 2.00
C PHE A 66 16.70 -17.17 3.07
N LYS A 67 16.43 -15.89 2.82
CA LYS A 67 15.56 -15.09 3.68
C LYS A 67 14.17 -15.03 3.08
N PHE A 68 13.18 -15.46 3.84
CA PHE A 68 11.77 -15.42 3.45
C PHE A 68 10.94 -14.84 4.60
N ARG A 69 10.17 -13.79 4.32
CA ARG A 69 9.51 -12.95 5.33
C ARG A 69 10.53 -12.47 6.38
N GLU A 70 10.33 -12.81 7.66
CA GLU A 70 11.24 -12.47 8.76
C GLU A 70 12.18 -13.61 9.15
N HIS A 71 12.25 -14.69 8.38
CA HIS A 71 13.00 -15.88 8.75
C HIS A 71 14.09 -16.21 7.74
N THR A 72 15.22 -16.70 8.25
CA THR A 72 16.34 -17.18 7.45
C THR A 72 16.40 -18.70 7.51
N PHE A 73 16.56 -19.32 6.35
CA PHE A 73 16.58 -20.76 6.17
C PHE A 73 17.85 -21.18 5.45
N ASP A 74 18.53 -22.19 5.97
CA ASP A 74 19.76 -22.71 5.33
C ASP A 74 19.44 -23.53 4.08
N THR A 75 18.28 -24.20 4.07
CA THR A 75 17.82 -25.11 3.01
C THR A 75 16.45 -24.73 2.51
N ILE A 76 16.18 -25.08 1.24
CA ILE A 76 14.90 -24.81 0.59
C ILE A 76 13.79 -25.64 1.22
N ASP A 77 14.08 -26.88 1.62
CA ASP A 77 13.08 -27.76 2.23
C ASP A 77 12.54 -27.18 3.54
N ARG A 78 13.39 -26.55 4.35
CA ARG A 78 12.96 -25.83 5.56
C ARG A 78 12.11 -24.61 5.24
N LEU A 79 12.49 -23.85 4.21
CA LEU A 79 11.69 -22.72 3.73
C LEU A 79 10.31 -23.19 3.25
N VAL A 80 10.25 -24.28 2.48
CA VAL A 80 8.99 -24.84 1.97
C VAL A 80 8.13 -25.38 3.10
N ALA A 81 8.71 -26.09 4.07
CA ALA A 81 7.98 -26.57 5.24
C ALA A 81 7.40 -25.41 6.05
N TYR A 82 8.20 -24.35 6.24
CA TYR A 82 7.74 -23.13 6.91
C TYR A 82 6.61 -22.46 6.13
N PHE A 83 6.80 -22.27 4.81
CA PHE A 83 5.78 -21.71 3.93
C PHE A 83 4.48 -22.51 4.04
N GLN A 84 4.53 -23.83 3.92
CA GLN A 84 3.36 -24.72 4.01
C GLN A 84 2.60 -24.57 5.34
N LYS A 85 3.32 -24.43 6.44
CA LYS A 85 2.72 -24.23 7.77
C LYS A 85 2.08 -22.84 7.92
N HIS A 86 2.62 -21.82 7.24
CA HIS A 86 2.21 -20.42 7.35
C HIS A 86 1.51 -19.92 6.08
N ILE A 87 0.88 -20.82 5.30
CA ILE A 87 0.06 -20.41 4.15
C ILE A 87 -1.23 -19.77 4.68
N ASP A 88 -1.82 -20.29 5.76
CA ASP A 88 -3.07 -19.79 6.39
C ASP A 88 -2.93 -18.47 7.10
N ASP A 89 -1.71 -18.07 7.44
CA ASP A 89 -1.50 -16.79 8.08
C ASP A 89 -1.89 -15.65 7.15
N PRO A 90 -2.63 -14.65 7.66
CA PRO A 90 -2.90 -13.44 6.90
C PRO A 90 -1.56 -12.86 6.44
N TRP A 91 -1.47 -12.57 5.14
CA TRP A 91 -0.30 -11.93 4.58
C TRP A 91 -0.02 -10.69 5.42
N PRO A 92 1.22 -10.46 5.90
CA PRO A 92 1.52 -9.28 6.72
C PRO A 92 1.22 -8.07 5.85
N GLU A 93 0.05 -7.49 6.09
CA GLU A 93 -0.43 -6.28 5.45
C GLU A 93 0.75 -5.33 5.47
N LYS A 94 1.18 -4.88 4.28
CA LYS A 94 2.33 -3.97 4.16
C LYS A 94 2.14 -2.93 5.23
N ALA A 95 3.05 -2.88 6.22
CA ALA A 95 2.96 -1.92 7.29
C ALA A 95 2.61 -0.56 6.66
N PRO A 96 1.59 0.16 7.16
CA PRO A 96 1.14 1.38 6.54
C PRO A 96 2.38 2.25 6.33
N SER A 97 2.63 2.57 5.06
CA SER A 97 3.69 3.48 4.66
C SER A 97 3.58 4.69 5.59
N ILE A 98 4.63 4.95 6.38
CA ILE A 98 4.71 6.14 7.23
C ILE A 98 4.53 7.32 6.28
N GLN A 99 3.31 7.85 6.20
CA GLN A 99 3.00 9.04 5.44
C GLN A 99 3.65 10.18 6.22
N SER A 100 4.85 10.56 5.79
CA SER A 100 5.55 11.81 6.02
C SER A 100 5.06 12.67 7.21
N VAL A 101 5.72 12.53 8.36
CA VAL A 101 5.67 13.49 9.49
C VAL A 101 6.30 14.86 9.13
N ALA A 102 6.67 15.09 7.86
CA ALA A 102 7.32 16.31 7.40
C ALA A 102 6.40 17.56 7.31
N ALA A 103 5.19 17.53 7.84
CA ALA A 103 4.22 18.62 7.69
C ALA A 103 3.77 19.24 9.03
N MET A 104 4.70 19.67 9.89
CA MET A 104 4.40 20.71 10.88
C MET A 104 5.62 21.59 11.18
N VAL A 105 5.87 22.55 10.30
CA VAL A 105 6.66 23.74 10.63
C VAL A 105 5.80 24.96 10.24
N PRO A 106 5.37 25.81 11.18
CA PRO A 106 4.73 27.08 10.83
C PRO A 106 5.76 27.96 10.12
N MET A 107 5.49 28.34 8.86
CA MET A 107 6.25 29.38 8.17
C MET A 107 6.11 30.69 8.95
N ARG A 108 7.18 31.13 9.60
CA ARG A 108 7.30 32.51 10.09
C ARG A 108 8.06 33.30 9.03
N SER A 109 7.33 34.03 8.19
CA SER A 109 7.94 34.90 7.18
C SER A 109 8.73 36.04 7.84
N PRO A 110 9.90 36.43 7.30
CA PRO A 110 10.67 37.58 7.74
C PRO A 110 10.16 38.84 7.03
N ALA A 111 9.81 39.88 7.78
CA ALA A 111 9.67 41.23 7.26
C ALA A 111 10.54 42.18 8.11
N VAL A 112 11.54 42.73 7.44
CA VAL A 112 12.48 43.74 7.90
C VAL A 112 11.74 45.08 8.04
N GLY A 113 12.05 45.90 9.05
CA GLY A 113 11.73 47.34 8.98
C GLY A 113 11.29 48.09 10.24
N ALA A 114 12.12 48.08 11.29
CA ALA A 114 12.46 49.24 12.15
C ALA A 114 11.34 49.99 12.94
N PRO A 115 11.70 50.94 13.83
CA PRO A 115 11.51 50.84 15.28
C PRO A 115 10.37 51.76 15.78
N THR A 116 9.98 51.64 17.06
CA THR A 116 9.69 52.74 18.01
C THR A 116 9.03 52.16 19.27
N ASP A 117 9.75 52.27 20.38
CA ASP A 117 9.29 52.69 21.71
C ASP A 117 7.87 52.34 22.21
N GLY A 118 7.83 51.63 23.35
CA GLY A 118 6.89 51.89 24.45
C GLY A 118 5.47 51.33 24.36
N GLY A 119 4.99 50.71 25.44
CA GLY A 119 3.55 50.61 25.68
C GLY A 119 3.03 49.25 26.16
N TRP A 120 3.38 48.86 27.39
CA TRP A 120 2.52 48.10 28.30
C TRP A 120 1.04 48.56 28.35
N GLU A 121 0.19 47.61 28.77
CA GLU A 121 -1.18 47.74 29.30
C GLU A 121 -2.38 47.41 28.39
N SER A 122 -2.77 46.13 28.51
CA SER A 122 -4.11 45.56 28.68
C SER A 122 -5.30 46.54 28.78
N ASN A 123 -6.40 46.24 28.08
CA ASN A 123 -7.70 45.82 28.66
C ASN A 123 -8.80 45.71 27.57
N THR A 124 -9.88 45.01 27.89
CA THR A 124 -11.21 44.91 27.23
C THR A 124 -11.27 43.88 26.08
N GLY A 125 -12.07 42.81 26.12
CA GLY A 125 -13.31 42.57 26.85
C GLY A 125 -14.50 43.08 26.03
N GLY A 126 -15.23 42.17 25.37
CA GLY A 126 -16.59 42.43 24.89
C GLY A 126 -16.80 42.36 23.38
N TRP A 127 -17.17 41.19 22.86
CA TRP A 127 -17.85 41.08 21.56
C TRP A 127 -19.35 41.28 21.78
N ARG A 128 -19.83 42.51 21.53
CA ARG A 128 -21.25 42.85 21.36
C ARG A 128 -21.35 43.72 20.11
N GLY A 129 -22.09 43.29 19.09
CA GLY A 129 -22.16 44.01 17.82
C GLY A 129 -23.12 43.38 16.83
N GLN A 130 -24.40 43.67 17.04
CA GLN A 130 -25.55 43.31 16.24
C GLN A 130 -25.68 44.22 15.01
N PHE A 131 -25.91 43.68 13.80
CA PHE A 131 -26.49 44.44 12.70
C PHE A 131 -27.51 43.63 11.90
N ASN A 132 -28.62 44.32 11.64
CA ASN A 132 -29.88 43.88 11.08
C ASN A 132 -29.90 44.09 9.55
N SER A 133 -30.51 43.11 8.87
CA SER A 133 -31.44 43.17 7.72
C SER A 133 -31.21 44.04 6.46
N SER A 134 -31.55 43.39 5.34
CA SER A 134 -32.14 43.89 4.08
C SER A 134 -31.18 44.32 2.96
N ARG A 135 -31.18 43.59 1.84
CA ARG A 135 -32.06 43.89 0.68
C ARG A 135 -31.82 42.91 -0.49
N ASP A 136 -32.90 42.23 -0.89
CA ASP A 136 -33.33 41.76 -2.23
C ASP A 136 -32.27 41.31 -3.25
N LYS A 137 -32.41 40.08 -3.79
CA LYS A 137 -32.92 39.84 -5.16
C LYS A 137 -33.22 38.36 -5.41
N THR A 138 -34.48 38.11 -5.72
CA THR A 138 -35.08 36.90 -6.28
C THR A 138 -34.55 36.61 -7.70
N CYS A 139 -34.55 35.33 -8.10
CA CYS A 139 -35.05 34.84 -9.39
C CYS A 139 -34.82 33.32 -9.52
N SER A 140 -35.89 32.55 -9.34
CA SER A 140 -36.13 31.29 -10.07
C SER A 140 -37.28 31.58 -11.04
N PRO A 141 -37.41 30.87 -12.18
CA PRO A 141 -38.16 29.62 -12.10
C PRO A 141 -37.67 28.48 -13.01
N SER A 142 -38.09 27.29 -12.58
CA SER A 142 -38.07 25.98 -13.23
C SER A 142 -38.94 25.90 -14.49
N SER A 143 -38.57 25.02 -15.42
CA SER A 143 -39.43 24.02 -16.11
C SER A 143 -38.68 23.53 -17.37
N ARG A 144 -38.79 22.29 -17.89
CA ARG A 144 -39.92 21.39 -17.97
C ARG A 144 -39.40 20.00 -18.42
N GLY A 145 -39.75 18.94 -17.71
CA GLY A 145 -39.64 17.54 -18.15
C GLY A 145 -41.03 16.94 -18.40
N LYS A 146 -41.06 15.78 -19.09
CA LYS A 146 -42.20 14.99 -19.65
C LYS A 146 -42.54 15.41 -21.11
N SER A 147 -42.85 14.55 -22.08
CA SER A 147 -43.38 13.16 -22.10
C SER A 147 -43.36 12.60 -23.54
N THR A 148 -43.39 11.26 -23.70
CA THR A 148 -44.03 10.43 -24.77
C THR A 148 -43.56 10.63 -26.24
N ASN A 149 -43.57 9.65 -27.15
CA ASN A 149 -44.22 8.34 -27.29
C ASN A 149 -43.35 7.49 -28.22
#